data_AF-A0A3C1JTA7-F1
#
_entry.id   AF-A0A3C1JTA7-F1
#
_cell.length_a   1.000
_cell.length_b   1.000
_cell.length_c   1.000
_cell.angle_alpha   90.00
_cell.angle_beta   90.00
_cell.angle_gamma   90.00
#
_symmetry.space_group_name_H-M   'P 1'
#
loop_
_entity.id
_entity.type
_entity.pdbx_description
1 polymer ?
#
loop_
_entity_poly.entity_id
_entity_poly.type
_entity_poly.pdbx_seq_one_letter_code
_entity_poly.pdbx_strand_id
1 'polypeptide(L)'
;FGAIPRPGKYDQGRQYSMSKLANLLFTYELERRFRKSSSTAIAIGCHPGYSSTNLQHVGPKMRGSLLEALMMRAMNALVAQPAAVGALATVMAATGDVRGGDYVGGTRMNQLRGLPELLRSSPASYDHETAERLWGVSETLTGVTYPFPL
;
A
#
# COMPACT_ATOMS: atom_id res chain seq x y z
N PHE A 1 12.50 -7.20 7.57
CA PHE A 1 11.89 -8.34 6.83
C PHE A 1 12.91 -9.45 6.74
N GLY A 2 12.60 -10.71 7.09
CA GLY A 2 13.59 -11.80 7.12
C GLY A 2 13.82 -12.47 8.48
N ALA A 3 12.98 -12.18 9.47
CA ALA A 3 12.75 -13.08 10.59
C ALA A 3 11.27 -13.47 10.54
N ILE A 4 10.97 -14.77 10.54
CA ILE A 4 9.61 -15.27 10.77
C ILE A 4 9.18 -14.71 12.14
N PRO A 5 8.02 -14.04 12.26
CA PRO A 5 7.57 -13.52 13.55
C PRO A 5 7.60 -14.61 14.60
N ARG A 6 8.28 -14.34 15.73
CA ARG A 6 8.23 -15.23 16.90
C ARG A 6 6.78 -15.34 17.38
N PRO A 7 6.34 -16.49 17.91
CA PRO A 7 4.99 -16.65 18.41
C PRO A 7 4.69 -15.58 19.48
N GLY A 8 3.65 -14.79 19.21
CA GLY A 8 3.12 -13.72 20.05
C GLY A 8 1.68 -13.43 19.63
N LYS A 9 0.94 -12.59 20.38
CA LYS A 9 -0.43 -12.22 19.98
C LYS A 9 -0.39 -11.51 18.62
N TYR A 10 -1.10 -12.07 17.65
CA TYR A 10 -1.25 -11.49 16.32
C TYR A 10 -2.03 -10.17 16.40
N ASP A 11 -1.41 -9.09 15.92
CA ASP A 11 -2.05 -7.78 15.80
C ASP A 11 -2.39 -7.50 14.33
N GLN A 12 -3.67 -7.60 14.00
CA GLN A 12 -4.17 -7.46 12.63
C GLN A 12 -3.86 -6.08 12.03
N GLY A 13 -4.01 -5.00 12.80
CA GLY A 13 -3.78 -3.64 12.30
C GLY A 13 -2.31 -3.38 12.00
N ARG A 14 -1.43 -3.87 12.90
CA ARG A 14 0.01 -3.81 12.70
C ARG A 14 0.44 -4.63 11.50
N GLN A 15 -0.02 -5.88 11.36
CA GLN A 15 0.36 -6.72 10.21
C GLN A 15 -0.16 -6.18 8.88
N TYR A 16 -1.38 -5.62 8.87
CA TYR A 16 -1.90 -4.91 7.71
C TYR A 16 -1.00 -3.73 7.32
N SER A 17 -0.64 -2.88 8.29
CA SER A 17 0.25 -1.74 8.06
C SER A 17 1.62 -2.18 7.53
N MET A 18 2.18 -3.25 8.08
CA MET A 18 3.44 -3.86 7.59
C MET A 18 3.31 -4.36 6.14
N SER A 19 2.17 -4.95 5.76
CA SER A 19 1.94 -5.38 4.38
C SER A 19 1.89 -4.19 3.41
N LYS A 20 1.31 -3.05 3.83
CA LYS A 20 1.27 -1.83 3.02
C LYS A 20 2.63 -1.14 2.92
N LEU A 21 3.40 -1.16 3.99
CA LEU A 21 4.81 -0.75 3.93
C LEU A 21 5.61 -1.62 2.96
N ALA A 22 5.40 -2.95 2.97
CA ALA A 22 6.05 -3.85 2.04
C ALA A 22 5.72 -3.54 0.57
N ASN A 23 4.47 -3.18 0.25
CA ASN A 23 4.10 -2.75 -1.10
C ASN A 23 4.93 -1.54 -1.58
N LEU A 24 5.13 -0.54 -0.72
CA LEU A 24 5.91 0.66 -1.09
C LEU A 24 7.40 0.36 -1.21
N LEU A 25 7.96 -0.41 -0.27
CA LEU A 25 9.34 -0.88 -0.35
C LEU A 25 9.60 -1.65 -1.64
N PHE A 26 8.70 -2.58 -2.01
CA PHE A 26 8.77 -3.32 -3.26
C PHE A 26 8.68 -2.40 -4.47
N THR A 27 7.74 -1.45 -4.47
CA THR A 27 7.54 -0.51 -5.58
C THR A 27 8.80 0.33 -5.83
N TYR A 28 9.40 0.87 -4.78
CA TYR A 28 10.62 1.69 -4.91
C TYR A 28 11.86 0.87 -5.27
N GLU A 29 11.94 -0.39 -4.83
CA GLU A 29 12.99 -1.30 -5.27
C GLU A 29 12.83 -1.70 -6.74
N LEU A 30 11.60 -1.98 -7.16
CA LEU A 30 11.28 -2.25 -8.56
C LEU A 30 11.67 -1.07 -9.44
N GLU A 31 11.35 0.16 -9.03
CA GLU A 31 11.76 1.37 -9.76
C GLU A 31 13.29 1.49 -9.87
N ARG A 32 14.02 1.26 -8.77
CA ARG A 32 15.49 1.28 -8.79
C ARG A 32 16.06 0.26 -9.77
N ARG A 33 15.45 -0.93 -9.83
CA ARG A 33 15.84 -1.99 -10.77
C ARG A 33 15.48 -1.63 -12.21
N PHE A 34 14.32 -1.04 -12.46
CA PHE A 34 13.95 -0.53 -13.78
C PHE A 34 14.95 0.52 -14.29
N ARG A 35 15.34 1.47 -13.45
CA ARG A 35 16.33 2.51 -13.80
C ARG A 35 17.71 1.97 -14.16
N LYS A 36 18.10 0.82 -13.60
CA LYS A 36 19.36 0.13 -13.92
C LYS A 36 19.23 -0.78 -15.15
N SER A 37 18.01 -1.06 -15.58
CA SER A 37 17.71 -1.90 -16.73
C SER A 37 17.49 -1.06 -18.00
N SER A 38 17.40 -1.71 -19.15
CA SER A 38 16.95 -1.10 -20.40
C SER A 38 15.41 -1.00 -20.51
N SER A 39 14.68 -1.29 -19.44
CA SER A 39 13.21 -1.21 -19.41
C SER A 39 12.73 0.24 -19.52
N THR A 40 11.67 0.46 -20.28
CA THR A 40 10.92 1.72 -20.29
C THR A 40 9.79 1.77 -19.26
N ALA A 41 9.58 0.67 -18.53
CA ALA A 41 8.58 0.61 -17.48
C ALA A 41 8.99 1.45 -16.26
N ILE A 42 7.99 1.97 -15.55
CA ILE A 42 8.15 2.70 -14.30
C ILE A 42 7.30 2.05 -13.22
N ALA A 43 7.74 2.12 -11.96
CA ALA A 43 6.97 1.63 -10.83
C ALA A 43 6.49 2.79 -9.95
N ILE A 44 5.19 2.84 -9.68
CA ILE A 44 4.53 3.97 -8.99
C ILE A 44 3.69 3.43 -7.84
N GLY A 45 3.77 4.07 -6.68
CA GLY A 45 2.90 3.77 -5.56
C GLY A 45 1.61 4.59 -5.67
N CYS A 46 0.47 4.00 -5.34
CA CYS A 46 -0.75 4.78 -5.18
C CYS A 46 -1.62 4.22 -4.07
N HIS A 47 -2.48 5.05 -3.49
CA HIS A 47 -3.48 4.61 -2.55
C HIS A 47 -4.81 5.34 -2.73
N PRO A 48 -5.94 4.64 -2.59
CA PRO A 48 -7.27 5.22 -2.81
C PRO A 48 -7.81 6.01 -1.61
N GLY A 49 -6.95 6.40 -0.66
CA GLY A 49 -7.34 6.93 0.64
C GLY A 49 -8.05 5.88 1.52
N TYR A 50 -8.87 6.34 2.47
CA TYR A 50 -9.78 5.48 3.22
C TYR A 50 -11.00 5.19 2.35
N SER A 51 -10.90 4.13 1.57
CA SER A 51 -12.01 3.64 0.75
C SER A 51 -12.89 2.74 1.62
N SER A 52 -14.21 2.86 1.49
CA SER A 52 -15.21 1.93 2.06
C SER A 52 -15.14 0.53 1.40
N THR A 53 -13.95 -0.02 1.24
CA THR A 53 -13.74 -1.32 0.62
C THR A 53 -13.45 -2.32 1.72
N ASN A 54 -14.50 -2.90 2.33
CA ASN A 54 -14.57 -4.23 2.98
C ASN A 54 -13.49 -4.71 3.98
N LEU A 55 -12.38 -4.01 4.19
CA LEU A 55 -11.24 -4.43 5.02
C LEU A 55 -11.59 -4.44 6.51
N GLN A 56 -12.61 -3.68 6.89
CA GLN A 56 -13.19 -3.66 8.24
C GLN A 56 -14.43 -4.53 8.38
N HIS A 57 -14.92 -5.15 7.31
CA HIS A 57 -16.13 -5.98 7.37
C HIS A 57 -15.84 -7.41 7.82
N VAL A 58 -14.58 -7.85 7.81
CA VAL A 58 -14.19 -9.23 8.14
C VAL A 58 -14.00 -9.44 9.65
N GLY A 59 -13.48 -8.45 10.39
CA GLY A 59 -13.23 -8.57 11.83
C GLY A 59 -14.47 -8.56 12.73
N PRO A 60 -15.39 -7.56 12.61
CA PRO A 60 -16.58 -7.44 13.45
C PRO A 60 -17.66 -8.49 13.15
N LYS A 61 -17.79 -8.92 11.89
CA LYS A 61 -18.72 -10.03 11.54
C LYS A 61 -18.34 -11.35 12.21
N MET A 62 -17.06 -11.55 12.55
CA MET A 62 -16.59 -12.73 13.30
C MET A 62 -16.76 -12.61 14.83
N ARG A 63 -17.09 -11.43 15.39
CA ARG A 63 -17.22 -11.20 16.84
C ARG A 63 -18.66 -11.03 17.35
N GLY A 64 -19.66 -10.99 16.47
CA GLY A 64 -21.08 -11.00 16.85
C GLY A 64 -21.63 -9.71 17.47
N SER A 65 -20.86 -8.61 17.52
CA SER A 65 -21.30 -7.35 18.14
C SER A 65 -22.04 -6.44 17.15
N LEU A 66 -23.36 -6.32 17.32
CA LEU A 66 -24.23 -5.46 16.51
C LEU A 66 -23.86 -3.97 16.63
N LEU A 67 -23.40 -3.54 17.81
CA LEU A 67 -23.03 -2.16 18.13
C LEU A 67 -21.76 -1.73 17.39
N GLU A 68 -20.77 -2.62 17.32
CA GLU A 68 -19.50 -2.39 16.61
C GLU A 68 -19.75 -2.30 15.09
N ALA A 69 -20.63 -3.15 14.55
CA ALA A 69 -21.05 -3.09 13.16
C ALA A 69 -21.77 -1.78 12.82
N LEU A 70 -22.60 -1.25 13.73
CA LEU A 70 -23.33 0.01 13.53
C LEU A 70 -22.40 1.23 13.60
N MET A 71 -21.48 1.27 14.57
CA MET A 71 -20.47 2.33 14.68
C MET A 71 -19.52 2.37 13.48
N MET A 72 -19.11 1.20 12.97
CA MET A 72 -18.29 1.12 11.76
C MET A 72 -19.04 1.53 10.49
N ARG A 73 -20.35 1.23 10.37
CA ARG A 73 -21.17 1.74 9.27
C ARG A 73 -21.31 3.26 9.31
N ALA A 74 -21.51 3.84 10.49
CA ALA A 74 -21.55 5.28 10.67
C ALA A 74 -20.19 5.93 10.34
N MET A 75 -19.09 5.34 10.78
CA MET A 75 -17.73 5.82 10.47
C MET A 75 -17.38 5.70 8.99
N ASN A 76 -17.80 4.62 8.32
CA ASN A 76 -17.66 4.48 6.87
C ASN A 76 -18.50 5.52 6.11
N ALA A 77 -19.74 5.77 6.51
CA ALA A 77 -20.57 6.81 5.91
C ALA A 77 -19.96 8.22 6.10
N LEU A 78 -19.31 8.47 7.26
CA LEU A 78 -18.73 9.77 7.58
C LEU A 78 -17.34 9.99 6.95
N VAL A 79 -16.52 8.94 6.78
CA VAL A 79 -15.09 9.00 6.42
C VAL A 79 -14.73 8.37 5.06
N ALA A 80 -15.57 7.52 4.47
CA ALA A 80 -15.26 6.96 3.15
C ALA A 80 -15.65 7.90 2.00
N GLN A 81 -14.74 8.10 1.05
CA GLN A 81 -15.07 8.73 -0.23
C GLN A 81 -15.70 7.71 -1.19
N PRO A 82 -16.49 8.14 -2.19
CA PRO A 82 -17.04 7.24 -3.20
C PRO A 82 -15.93 6.41 -3.84
N ALA A 83 -16.20 5.12 -4.13
CA ALA A 83 -15.21 4.24 -4.73
C ALA A 83 -14.64 4.79 -6.05
N ALA A 84 -15.49 5.46 -6.85
CA ALA A 84 -15.06 6.17 -8.06
C ALA A 84 -14.02 7.26 -7.79
N VAL A 85 -14.14 8.01 -6.68
CA VAL A 85 -13.15 9.02 -6.28
C VAL A 85 -11.86 8.37 -5.80
N GLY A 86 -11.96 7.28 -5.02
CA GLY A 86 -10.78 6.51 -4.60
C GLY A 86 -10.00 5.92 -5.77
N ALA A 87 -10.71 5.46 -6.82
CA ALA A 87 -10.10 4.92 -8.03
C ALA A 87 -9.28 5.96 -8.82
N LEU A 88 -9.55 7.26 -8.66
CA LEU A 88 -8.82 8.31 -9.37
C LEU A 88 -7.32 8.28 -9.07
N ALA A 89 -6.88 7.87 -7.87
CA ALA A 89 -5.47 7.73 -7.57
C ALA A 89 -4.78 6.67 -8.46
N THR A 90 -5.44 5.53 -8.68
CA THR A 90 -4.94 4.48 -9.57
C THR A 90 -4.99 4.92 -11.03
N VAL A 91 -6.05 5.62 -11.46
CA VAL A 91 -6.15 6.18 -12.81
C VAL A 91 -5.01 7.19 -13.05
N MET A 92 -4.80 8.13 -12.13
CA MET A 92 -3.71 9.10 -12.23
C MET A 92 -2.34 8.43 -12.25
N ALA A 93 -2.11 7.41 -11.41
CA ALA A 93 -0.85 6.66 -11.42
C ALA A 93 -0.61 5.89 -12.74
N ALA A 94 -1.68 5.48 -13.43
CA ALA A 94 -1.59 4.72 -14.67
C ALA A 94 -1.53 5.59 -15.94
N THR A 95 -2.15 6.78 -15.92
CA THR A 95 -2.36 7.59 -17.14
C THR A 95 -1.96 9.05 -17.01
N GLY A 96 -1.59 9.51 -15.81
CA GLY A 96 -1.24 10.90 -15.54
C GLY A 96 0.20 11.24 -15.93
N ASP A 97 0.56 12.50 -15.72
CA ASP A 97 1.95 12.95 -15.77
C ASP A 97 2.64 12.58 -14.45
N VAL A 98 3.26 11.40 -14.43
CA VAL A 98 3.89 10.77 -13.26
C VAL A 98 5.24 10.20 -13.65
N ARG A 99 6.15 10.11 -12.68
CA ARG A 99 7.49 9.56 -12.82
C ARG A 99 7.63 8.30 -11.99
N GLY A 100 8.53 7.42 -12.42
CA GLY A 100 8.87 6.25 -11.64
C GLY A 100 9.36 6.62 -10.24
N GLY A 101 8.82 5.93 -9.23
CA GLY A 101 9.04 6.21 -7.81
C GLY A 101 8.07 7.22 -7.20
N ASP A 102 7.15 7.81 -7.99
CA ASP A 102 6.12 8.69 -7.44
C ASP A 102 5.14 7.94 -6.53
N TYR A 103 4.44 8.70 -5.68
CA TYR A 103 3.39 8.21 -4.81
C TYR A 103 2.14 9.08 -4.97
N VAL A 104 1.01 8.47 -5.35
CA VAL A 104 -0.24 9.16 -5.67
C VAL A 104 -1.31 8.88 -4.62
N GLY A 105 -1.99 9.92 -4.14
CA GLY A 105 -3.09 9.78 -3.19
C GLY A 105 -3.85 11.07 -2.95
N GLY A 106 -4.92 11.00 -2.16
CA GLY A 106 -5.70 12.18 -1.79
C GLY A 106 -4.95 13.07 -0.80
N THR A 107 -5.17 14.38 -0.81
CA THR A 107 -4.52 15.34 0.10
C THR A 107 -5.33 15.69 1.36
N ARG A 108 -6.63 15.36 1.38
CA ARG A 108 -7.53 15.82 2.44
C ARG A 108 -7.59 14.82 3.59
N MET A 109 -7.78 15.37 4.79
CA MET A 109 -7.99 14.62 6.03
C MET A 109 -6.85 13.61 6.27
N ASN A 110 -5.59 14.07 6.24
CA ASN A 110 -4.41 13.21 6.37
C ASN A 110 -4.36 12.07 5.34
N GLN A 111 -4.59 12.42 4.07
CA GLN A 111 -4.63 11.51 2.93
C GLN A 111 -5.76 10.47 2.93
N LEU A 112 -6.76 10.62 3.79
CA LEU A 112 -7.91 9.72 3.82
C LEU A 112 -8.88 9.99 2.66
N ARG A 113 -8.87 11.19 2.08
CA ARG A 113 -9.78 11.61 1.00
C ARG A 113 -9.14 12.62 0.06
N GLY A 114 -9.87 12.95 -1.01
CA GLY A 114 -9.55 14.06 -1.92
C GLY A 114 -9.23 13.58 -3.32
N LEU A 115 -9.14 14.54 -4.24
CA LEU A 115 -8.61 14.26 -5.57
C LEU A 115 -7.14 13.85 -5.46
N PRO A 116 -6.67 12.96 -6.35
CA PRO A 116 -5.31 12.47 -6.30
C PRO A 116 -4.32 13.58 -6.66
N GLU A 117 -3.24 13.64 -5.90
CA GLU A 117 -2.08 14.49 -6.13
C GLU A 117 -0.81 13.66 -5.88
N LEU A 118 0.35 14.21 -6.25
CA LEU A 118 1.66 13.66 -5.90
C LEU A 118 1.94 13.93 -4.42
N LEU A 119 2.33 12.88 -3.70
CA LEU A 119 2.54 12.89 -2.26
C LEU A 119 3.89 12.30 -1.89
N ARG A 120 4.27 12.49 -0.62
CA ARG A 120 5.33 11.72 0.04
C ARG A 120 4.68 10.59 0.84
N SER A 121 5.22 9.38 0.71
CA SER A 121 4.88 8.26 1.59
C SER A 121 5.65 8.35 2.92
N SER A 122 5.47 7.36 3.80
CA SER A 122 6.14 7.34 5.11
C SER A 122 7.66 7.24 4.99
N PRO A 123 8.45 7.86 5.90
CA PRO A 123 9.92 7.78 5.84
C PRO A 123 10.47 6.35 5.76
N ALA A 124 9.86 5.42 6.51
CA ALA A 124 10.25 4.01 6.52
C ALA A 124 10.14 3.33 5.14
N SER A 125 9.28 3.83 4.25
CA SER A 125 9.17 3.26 2.90
C SER A 125 10.36 3.56 2.01
N TYR A 126 11.16 4.58 2.33
CA TYR A 126 12.35 4.97 1.56
C TYR A 126 13.64 4.29 2.06
N ASP A 127 13.56 3.38 3.03
CA ASP A 127 14.73 2.67 3.54
C ASP A 127 15.24 1.63 2.52
N HIS A 128 16.42 1.90 1.97
CA HIS A 128 16.99 1.13 0.86
C HIS A 128 17.33 -0.30 1.28
N GLU A 129 18.02 -0.46 2.42
CA GLU A 129 18.46 -1.76 2.93
C GLU A 129 17.25 -2.67 3.23
N THR A 130 16.21 -2.11 3.85
CA THR A 130 14.97 -2.84 4.14
C THR A 130 14.27 -3.27 2.85
N ALA A 131 14.27 -2.43 1.81
CA ALA A 131 13.64 -2.75 0.53
C ALA A 131 14.38 -3.84 -0.23
N GLU A 132 15.72 -3.78 -0.29
CA GLU A 132 16.56 -4.82 -0.89
C GLU A 132 16.40 -6.16 -0.15
N ARG A 133 16.40 -6.12 1.18
CA ARG A 133 16.16 -7.32 2.00
C ARG A 133 14.76 -7.88 1.82
N LEU A 134 13.74 -7.01 1.70
CA LEU A 134 12.37 -7.43 1.39
C LEU A 134 12.35 -8.16 0.04
N TRP A 135 12.99 -7.60 -0.99
CA TRP A 135 13.05 -8.21 -2.32
C TRP A 135 13.59 -9.63 -2.28
N GLY A 136 14.79 -9.83 -1.72
CA GLY A 136 15.43 -11.15 -1.66
C GLY A 136 14.63 -12.18 -0.85
N VAL A 137 14.02 -11.76 0.27
CA VAL A 137 13.11 -12.62 1.04
C VAL A 137 11.86 -12.96 0.23
N SER A 138 11.27 -12.00 -0.48
CA SER A 138 10.11 -12.21 -1.34
C SER A 138 10.40 -13.19 -2.47
N GLU A 139 11.54 -13.07 -3.15
CA GLU A 139 11.96 -14.04 -4.18
C GLU A 139 12.13 -15.44 -3.58
N THR A 140 12.79 -15.54 -2.42
CA THR A 140 12.98 -16.83 -1.73
C THR A 140 11.65 -17.49 -1.33
N LEU A 141 10.71 -16.72 -0.77
CA LEU A 141 9.42 -17.23 -0.30
C LEU A 141 8.46 -17.57 -1.43
N THR A 142 8.55 -16.89 -2.58
CA THR A 142 7.65 -17.09 -3.73
C THR A 142 8.23 -18.00 -4.80
N GLY A 143 9.54 -18.21 -4.82
CA GLY A 143 10.25 -18.90 -5.90
C GLY A 143 10.32 -18.11 -7.21
N VAL A 144 9.86 -16.85 -7.22
CA VAL A 144 9.91 -15.95 -8.38
C VAL A 144 11.24 -15.22 -8.37
N THR A 145 11.91 -15.14 -9.51
CA THR A 145 13.12 -14.33 -9.70
C THR A 145 12.91 -13.36 -10.86
N TYR A 146 13.50 -12.18 -10.75
CA TYR A 146 13.43 -11.16 -11.80
C TYR A 146 14.79 -11.00 -12.50
N PRO A 147 14.85 -11.05 -13.84
CA PRO A 147 16.10 -10.95 -14.60
C PRO A 147 16.52 -9.49 -14.77
N PHE A 148 16.72 -8.76 -13.67
CA PHE A 148 17.30 -7.42 -13.73
C PHE A 148 18.84 -7.52 -13.79
N PRO A 149 19.49 -6.65 -14.58
CA PRO A 149 20.95 -6.53 -14.53
C PRO A 149 21.37 -6.08 -13.12
N LEU A 150 22.43 -6.71 -12.60
CA LEU A 150 23.04 -6.40 -11.29
C LEU A 150 23.69 -5.01 -11.30
#